data_AF-A0A2E7W2V9-F1
#
_entry.id   AF-A0A2E7W2V9-F1
#
_cell.length_a   1.000
_cell.length_b   1.000
_cell.length_c   1.000
_cell.angle_alpha   90.00
_cell.angle_beta   90.00
_cell.angle_gamma   90.00
#
_symmetry.space_group_name_H-M   'P 1'
#
loop_
_entity.id
_entity.type
_entity.pdbx_description
1 polymer ?
#
loop_
_entity_poly.entity_id
_entity_poly.type
_entity_poly.pdbx_seq_one_letter_code
_entity_poly.pdbx_strand_id
1 'polypeptide(L)'
;TLVDNTAIQRCWIKDKNKMSFFPYPSSHNNRNLKKFWSQGQDCPVVFWIGHHPAVLMGTQAKLTYPESHWEACGGLIGQALRLTPSKTFGDKIMVPADAEIVIEGYAPANILEADGPFGEYTGYTGPQVAAPIINVTSISMRKNAIYHDYGSGLTDMLVPDNMAMEGKVFNLCKQVAPSLINVHVPSQGRRFNAYLQFKNPGPGEVKDALTAALSYRRLKMVLGVDDSIDIFNDSEIMFALATRVQWSRDSFIIDGLSGSLLDPSTPAGARTLSKIGVDASLPLSTLPNIPPPVPPQSRVPDDIMKRAFKFVAEYDNFHWPKS
;
A
#
# COMPACT_ATOMS: atom_id res chain seq x y z
N THR A 1 1.62 -6.86 28.95
CA THR A 1 0.52 -6.06 28.38
C THR A 1 0.12 -6.68 27.05
N LEU A 2 -1.18 -6.85 26.79
CA LEU A 2 -1.66 -7.30 25.48
C LEU A 2 -1.61 -6.10 24.54
N VAL A 3 -0.89 -6.24 23.42
CA VAL A 3 -0.82 -5.23 22.35
C VAL A 3 -1.77 -5.68 21.25
N ASP A 4 -2.64 -4.77 20.81
CA ASP A 4 -3.60 -5.04 19.75
C ASP A 4 -2.91 -5.18 18.39
N ASN A 5 -3.59 -5.85 17.48
CA ASN A 5 -3.15 -5.98 16.11
C ASN A 5 -4.38 -6.12 15.22
N THR A 6 -4.50 -5.23 14.23
CA THR A 6 -5.57 -5.27 13.24
C THR A 6 -5.00 -5.14 11.84
N ALA A 7 -5.66 -5.75 10.86
CA ALA A 7 -5.28 -5.68 9.47
C ALA A 7 -6.52 -5.89 8.60
N ILE A 8 -6.52 -5.31 7.41
CA ILE A 8 -7.53 -5.61 6.38
C ILE A 8 -7.29 -7.03 5.87
N GLN A 9 -8.31 -7.88 5.96
CA GLN A 9 -8.28 -9.27 5.54
C GLN A 9 -9.52 -9.60 4.73
N ARG A 10 -9.33 -10.24 3.57
CA ARG A 10 -10.43 -10.87 2.85
C ARG A 10 -10.91 -12.08 3.66
N CYS A 11 -12.22 -12.25 3.71
CA CYS A 11 -12.83 -13.40 4.34
C CYS A 11 -13.88 -14.04 3.43
N TRP A 12 -13.88 -15.37 3.34
CA TRP A 12 -14.88 -16.11 2.57
C TRP A 12 -15.97 -16.65 3.48
N ILE A 13 -17.22 -16.28 3.21
CA ILE A 13 -18.40 -16.86 3.84
C ILE A 13 -18.60 -18.27 3.29
N LYS A 14 -18.49 -19.29 4.14
CA LYS A 14 -18.58 -20.71 3.78
C LYS A 14 -19.92 -21.33 4.14
N ASP A 15 -20.52 -20.86 5.24
CA ASP A 15 -21.83 -21.30 5.74
C ASP A 15 -22.41 -20.21 6.66
N LYS A 16 -23.61 -20.42 7.21
CA LYS A 16 -24.33 -19.50 8.10
C LYS A 16 -23.48 -18.98 9.27
N ASN A 17 -22.61 -19.80 9.84
CA ASN A 17 -21.75 -19.47 10.98
C ASN A 17 -20.29 -19.87 10.76
N LYS A 18 -19.87 -20.00 9.50
CA LYS A 18 -18.51 -20.42 9.14
C LYS A 18 -17.94 -19.50 8.07
N MET A 19 -16.73 -19.01 8.32
CA MET A 19 -15.95 -18.25 7.36
C MET A 19 -14.52 -18.78 7.30
N SER A 20 -13.73 -18.37 6.31
CA SER A 20 -12.28 -18.54 6.31
C SER A 20 -11.59 -17.21 6.06
N PHE A 21 -10.33 -17.12 6.47
CA PHE A 21 -9.47 -15.99 6.18
C PHE A 21 -8.05 -16.49 5.97
N PHE A 22 -7.27 -15.83 5.11
CA PHE A 22 -5.90 -16.22 4.84
C PHE A 22 -4.88 -15.28 5.52
N PRO A 23 -4.38 -15.62 6.72
CA PRO A 23 -3.32 -14.83 7.35
C PRO A 23 -1.99 -15.10 6.66
N TYR A 24 -1.45 -14.10 5.94
CA TYR A 24 -0.18 -14.23 5.25
C TYR A 24 0.92 -14.76 6.22
N PRO A 25 1.80 -15.70 5.80
CA PRO A 25 2.69 -16.40 6.72
C PRO A 25 3.58 -15.53 7.61
N SER A 26 4.03 -14.37 7.11
CA SER A 26 4.86 -13.42 7.86
C SER A 26 4.07 -12.32 8.57
N SER A 27 2.74 -12.36 8.57
CA SER A 27 1.89 -11.35 9.20
C SER A 27 1.83 -11.52 10.72
N HIS A 28 1.53 -10.43 11.42
CA HIS A 28 1.24 -10.47 12.86
C HIS A 28 0.01 -11.34 13.17
N ASN A 29 -1.01 -11.35 12.29
CA ASN A 29 -2.18 -12.23 12.38
C ASN A 29 -1.75 -13.71 12.44
N ASN A 30 -0.91 -14.15 11.50
CA ASN A 30 -0.43 -15.53 11.47
C ASN A 30 0.46 -15.86 12.68
N ARG A 31 1.30 -14.91 13.11
CA ARG A 31 2.12 -15.09 14.32
C ARG A 31 1.26 -15.28 15.56
N ASN A 32 0.20 -14.48 15.72
CA ASN A 32 -0.73 -14.59 16.85
C ASN A 32 -1.52 -15.89 16.79
N LEU A 33 -2.08 -16.26 15.62
CA LEU A 33 -2.78 -17.52 15.40
C LEU A 33 -1.92 -18.73 15.83
N LYS A 34 -0.67 -18.77 15.36
CA LYS A 34 0.26 -19.85 15.67
C LYS A 34 0.57 -19.99 17.17
N LYS A 35 0.56 -18.90 17.95
CA LYS A 35 0.77 -18.96 19.40
C LYS A 35 -0.34 -19.74 20.12
N PHE A 36 -1.59 -19.58 19.69
CA PHE A 36 -2.71 -20.34 20.23
C PHE A 36 -2.66 -21.80 19.76
N TRP A 37 -2.46 -22.00 18.46
CA TRP A 37 -2.45 -23.34 17.87
C TRP A 37 -1.30 -24.22 18.37
N SER A 38 -0.13 -23.65 18.67
CA SER A 38 0.99 -24.41 19.27
C SER A 38 0.68 -24.92 20.68
N GLN A 39 -0.36 -24.41 21.32
CA GLN A 39 -0.84 -24.84 22.63
C GLN A 39 -2.10 -25.72 22.51
N GLY A 40 -2.50 -26.09 21.28
CA GLY A 40 -3.75 -26.81 21.02
C GLY A 40 -5.01 -25.99 21.35
N GLN A 41 -4.89 -24.66 21.40
CA GLN A 41 -5.99 -23.76 21.74
C GLN A 41 -6.56 -23.10 20.49
N ASP A 42 -7.88 -22.92 20.50
CA ASP A 42 -8.59 -22.12 19.51
C ASP A 42 -8.20 -20.65 19.65
N CYS A 43 -7.89 -19.99 18.53
CA CYS A 43 -7.51 -18.58 18.55
C CYS A 43 -8.77 -17.71 18.53
N PRO A 44 -8.98 -16.82 19.50
CA PRO A 44 -10.04 -15.83 19.42
C PRO A 44 -9.75 -14.87 18.26
N VAL A 45 -10.77 -14.59 17.45
CA VAL A 45 -10.68 -13.66 16.32
C VAL A 45 -11.88 -12.73 16.30
N VAL A 46 -11.62 -11.49 15.90
CA VAL A 46 -12.66 -10.49 15.70
C VAL A 46 -12.41 -9.76 14.39
N PHE A 47 -13.45 -9.67 13.57
CA PHE A 47 -13.49 -8.88 12.36
C PHE A 47 -14.43 -7.70 12.59
N TRP A 48 -14.08 -6.55 12.04
CA TRP A 48 -14.96 -5.40 12.04
C TRP A 48 -15.01 -4.82 10.63
N ILE A 49 -16.19 -4.32 10.25
CA ILE A 49 -16.50 -3.85 8.91
C ILE A 49 -17.12 -2.47 9.06
N GLY A 50 -16.70 -1.53 8.21
CA GLY A 50 -17.19 -0.15 8.20
C GLY A 50 -16.68 0.68 9.37
N HIS A 51 -15.95 1.75 9.06
CA HIS A 51 -15.53 2.78 10.01
C HIS A 51 -15.12 4.02 9.20
N HIS A 52 -14.85 5.13 9.88
CA HIS A 52 -14.23 6.31 9.27
C HIS A 52 -12.98 5.94 8.43
N PRO A 53 -12.84 6.40 7.17
CA PRO A 53 -11.75 6.01 6.27
C PRO A 53 -10.34 6.20 6.86
N ALA A 54 -10.11 7.25 7.64
CA ALA A 54 -8.82 7.46 8.31
C ALA A 54 -8.46 6.36 9.32
N VAL A 55 -9.45 5.72 9.97
CA VAL A 55 -9.20 4.55 10.84
C VAL A 55 -8.81 3.34 10.01
N LEU A 56 -9.48 3.11 8.87
CA LEU A 56 -9.10 2.05 7.94
C LEU A 56 -7.66 2.24 7.42
N MET A 57 -7.27 3.46 7.09
CA MET A 57 -5.87 3.78 6.75
C MET A 57 -4.92 3.50 7.91
N GLY A 58 -5.33 3.76 9.16
CA GLY A 58 -4.54 3.50 10.36
C GLY A 58 -4.23 2.02 10.55
N THR A 59 -5.17 1.14 10.18
CA THR A 59 -4.95 -0.31 10.19
C THR A 59 -3.86 -0.77 9.21
N GLN A 60 -3.51 0.06 8.22
CA GLN A 60 -2.51 -0.27 7.20
C GLN A 60 -1.10 0.19 7.57
N ALA A 61 -0.92 0.88 8.71
CA ALA A 61 0.37 1.32 9.20
C ALA A 61 1.39 0.16 9.21
N LYS A 62 2.60 0.41 8.70
CA LYS A 62 3.67 -0.60 8.58
C LYS A 62 4.47 -0.72 9.89
N LEU A 63 3.77 -1.14 10.92
CA LEU A 63 4.27 -1.28 12.29
C LEU A 63 5.16 -2.52 12.45
N THR A 64 6.09 -2.45 13.40
CA THR A 64 6.87 -3.56 13.94
C THR A 64 6.05 -4.37 14.94
N TYR A 65 6.59 -5.53 15.38
CA TYR A 65 5.90 -6.41 16.33
C TYR A 65 6.60 -6.36 17.71
N PRO A 66 5.90 -6.06 18.81
CA PRO A 66 4.50 -5.62 18.91
C PRO A 66 4.37 -4.09 19.00
N GLU A 67 3.57 -3.49 18.12
CA GLU A 67 3.14 -2.09 18.19
C GLU A 67 1.62 -2.00 17.96
N SER A 68 0.97 -1.05 18.62
CA SER A 68 -0.48 -0.90 18.63
C SER A 68 -1.00 -0.30 17.32
N HIS A 69 -1.98 -0.97 16.71
CA HIS A 69 -2.68 -0.39 15.56
C HIS A 69 -3.74 0.62 16.02
N TRP A 70 -4.26 0.52 17.24
CA TRP A 70 -5.14 1.53 17.83
C TRP A 70 -4.44 2.88 18.02
N GLU A 71 -3.17 2.87 18.46
CA GLU A 71 -2.37 4.10 18.53
C GLU A 71 -2.13 4.67 17.13
N ALA A 72 -1.79 3.85 16.14
CA ALA A 72 -1.63 4.29 14.75
C ALA A 72 -2.92 4.87 14.15
N CYS A 73 -4.07 4.23 14.40
CA CYS A 73 -5.38 4.76 14.03
C CYS A 73 -5.64 6.10 14.73
N GLY A 74 -5.32 6.19 16.01
CA GLY A 74 -5.48 7.40 16.80
C GLY A 74 -4.64 8.58 16.29
N GLY A 75 -3.40 8.30 15.90
CA GLY A 75 -2.50 9.28 15.28
C GLY A 75 -3.05 9.85 13.98
N LEU A 76 -3.68 9.02 13.14
CA LEU A 76 -4.30 9.48 11.89
C LEU A 76 -5.58 10.30 12.09
N ILE A 77 -6.39 9.97 13.09
CA ILE A 77 -7.62 10.72 13.39
C ILE A 77 -7.39 11.90 14.34
N GLY A 78 -6.16 12.07 14.84
CA GLY A 78 -5.79 13.15 15.77
C GLY A 78 -6.31 12.99 17.21
N GLN A 79 -6.85 11.83 17.56
CA GLN A 79 -7.41 11.54 18.88
C GLN A 79 -7.40 10.04 19.17
N ALA A 80 -7.48 9.64 20.44
CA ALA A 80 -7.56 8.22 20.78
C ALA A 80 -8.78 7.55 20.12
N LEU A 81 -8.56 6.39 19.51
CA LEU A 81 -9.65 5.60 18.92
C LEU A 81 -10.61 5.15 20.04
N ARG A 82 -11.91 5.38 19.85
CA ARG A 82 -12.91 4.89 20.80
C ARG A 82 -13.04 3.39 20.66
N LEU A 83 -12.84 2.69 21.77
CA LEU A 83 -12.92 1.24 21.83
C LEU A 83 -14.04 0.80 22.77
N THR A 84 -14.60 -0.38 22.52
CA THR A 84 -15.54 -1.07 23.41
C THR A 84 -15.11 -2.52 23.58
N PRO A 85 -15.43 -3.17 24.72
CA PRO A 85 -15.17 -4.59 24.89
C PRO A 85 -15.93 -5.43 23.86
N SER A 86 -15.30 -6.51 23.38
CA SER A 86 -15.94 -7.52 22.54
C SER A 86 -17.12 -8.19 23.27
N LYS A 87 -18.15 -8.58 22.52
CA LYS A 87 -19.34 -9.24 23.08
C LYS A 87 -19.05 -10.66 23.59
N THR A 88 -18.14 -11.38 22.95
CA THR A 88 -17.74 -12.76 23.26
C THR A 88 -16.55 -12.79 24.22
N PHE A 89 -15.61 -11.85 24.10
CA PHE A 89 -14.32 -11.89 24.79
C PHE A 89 -14.17 -10.87 25.92
N GLY A 90 -15.10 -9.92 26.05
CA GLY A 90 -15.02 -8.83 27.02
C GLY A 90 -13.75 -8.01 26.85
N ASP A 91 -13.18 -7.53 27.96
CA ASP A 91 -12.00 -6.64 27.96
C ASP A 91 -10.70 -7.32 27.47
N LYS A 92 -10.73 -8.62 27.18
CA LYS A 92 -9.60 -9.34 26.59
C LYS A 92 -9.35 -8.94 25.14
N ILE A 93 -10.39 -8.52 24.42
CA ILE A 93 -10.30 -8.02 23.05
C ILE A 93 -11.17 -6.77 22.94
N MET A 94 -10.53 -5.64 22.69
CA MET A 94 -11.18 -4.37 22.44
C MET A 94 -11.41 -4.17 20.93
N VAL A 95 -12.57 -3.66 20.56
CA VAL A 95 -12.97 -3.40 19.16
C VAL A 95 -13.31 -1.93 18.95
N PRO A 96 -13.19 -1.38 17.73
CA PRO A 96 -13.62 -0.01 17.45
C PRO A 96 -15.11 0.18 17.77
N ALA A 97 -15.42 1.11 18.68
CA ALA A 97 -16.78 1.34 19.16
C ALA A 97 -17.71 1.87 18.07
N ASP A 98 -17.15 2.50 17.03
CA ASP A 98 -17.87 3.07 15.92
C ASP A 98 -17.89 2.19 14.66
N ALA A 99 -17.47 0.92 14.78
CA ALA A 99 -17.60 -0.03 13.67
C ALA A 99 -19.08 -0.24 13.27
N GLU A 100 -19.34 -0.40 11.98
CA GLU A 100 -20.70 -0.67 11.47
C GLU A 100 -21.15 -2.09 11.85
N ILE A 101 -20.26 -3.06 11.70
CA ILE A 101 -20.49 -4.49 11.97
C ILE A 101 -19.26 -5.07 12.66
N VAL A 102 -19.46 -5.90 13.69
CA VAL A 102 -18.43 -6.68 14.36
C VAL A 102 -18.83 -8.15 14.35
N ILE A 103 -17.93 -9.01 13.86
CA ILE A 103 -18.10 -10.46 13.74
C ILE A 103 -17.04 -11.11 14.63
N GLU A 104 -17.47 -11.96 15.55
CA GLU A 104 -16.62 -12.56 16.57
C GLU A 104 -16.70 -14.07 16.52
N GLY A 105 -15.59 -14.74 16.82
CA GLY A 105 -15.54 -16.20 16.81
C GLY A 105 -14.16 -16.75 17.12
N TYR A 106 -13.98 -18.03 16.80
CA TYR A 106 -12.75 -18.76 17.08
C TYR A 106 -12.20 -19.38 15.80
N ALA A 107 -10.88 -19.33 15.61
CA ALA A 107 -10.15 -20.11 14.63
C ALA A 107 -9.68 -21.42 15.29
N PRO A 108 -10.34 -22.57 15.03
CA PRO A 108 -10.02 -23.82 15.71
C PRO A 108 -8.61 -24.29 15.43
N ALA A 109 -7.97 -24.90 16.43
CA ALA A 109 -6.57 -25.32 16.32
C ALA A 109 -6.32 -26.25 15.13
N ASN A 110 -5.47 -25.81 14.20
CA ASN A 110 -5.00 -26.58 13.04
C ASN A 110 -6.11 -27.07 12.09
N ILE A 111 -7.29 -26.44 12.09
CA ILE A 111 -8.36 -26.75 11.14
C ILE A 111 -8.26 -25.78 9.95
N LEU A 112 -7.98 -26.34 8.78
CA LEU A 112 -7.84 -25.62 7.52
C LEU A 112 -8.86 -26.13 6.51
N GLU A 113 -9.40 -25.23 5.70
CA GLU A 113 -10.21 -25.57 4.54
C GLU A 113 -9.71 -24.81 3.30
N ALA A 114 -10.19 -25.23 2.13
CA ALA A 114 -10.05 -24.51 0.87
C ALA A 114 -10.50 -23.04 0.96
N ASP A 115 -9.66 -22.10 0.50
CA ASP A 115 -9.94 -20.67 0.38
C ASP A 115 -9.55 -20.13 -1.00
N GLY A 116 -10.45 -19.42 -1.66
CA GLY A 116 -10.28 -18.96 -3.05
C GLY A 116 -10.67 -20.00 -4.10
N PRO A 117 -10.41 -19.70 -5.38
CA PRO A 117 -9.60 -18.58 -5.89
C PRO A 117 -10.30 -17.21 -5.80
N PHE A 118 -9.51 -16.12 -5.79
CA PHE A 118 -9.99 -14.74 -5.70
C PHE A 118 -9.12 -13.77 -6.50
N GLY A 119 -9.65 -12.60 -6.89
CA GLY A 119 -8.84 -11.52 -7.47
C GLY A 119 -7.84 -10.97 -6.46
N GLU A 120 -6.58 -10.82 -6.87
CA GLU A 120 -5.49 -10.32 -6.00
C GLU A 120 -5.01 -8.94 -6.43
N TYR A 121 -4.26 -8.27 -5.55
CA TYR A 121 -3.74 -6.91 -5.80
C TYR A 121 -2.92 -6.78 -7.10
N THR A 122 -2.46 -7.90 -7.66
CA THR A 122 -1.73 -7.95 -8.94
C THR A 122 -2.61 -7.69 -10.15
N GLY A 123 -3.94 -7.75 -9.99
CA GLY A 123 -4.91 -7.76 -11.08
C GLY A 123 -5.17 -9.16 -11.65
N TYR A 124 -4.53 -10.20 -11.11
CA TYR A 124 -4.74 -11.59 -11.52
C TYR A 124 -5.48 -12.36 -10.43
N THR A 125 -6.15 -13.45 -10.83
CA THR A 125 -6.75 -14.40 -9.90
C THR A 125 -5.66 -15.19 -9.18
N GLY A 126 -5.64 -15.12 -7.85
CA GLY A 126 -4.77 -15.92 -7.00
C GLY A 126 -5.19 -17.39 -6.93
N PRO A 127 -4.28 -18.28 -6.48
CA PRO A 127 -4.58 -19.69 -6.34
C PRO A 127 -5.55 -19.94 -5.18
N GLN A 128 -6.19 -21.10 -5.20
CA GLN A 128 -6.82 -21.66 -4.03
C GLN A 128 -5.75 -22.07 -3.01
N VAL A 129 -5.96 -21.74 -1.74
CA VAL A 129 -5.03 -22.04 -0.63
C VAL A 129 -5.75 -22.77 0.49
N ALA A 130 -4.99 -23.44 1.36
CA ALA A 130 -5.52 -23.92 2.63
C ALA A 130 -5.48 -22.78 3.66
N ALA A 131 -6.62 -22.40 4.21
CA ALA A 131 -6.75 -21.29 5.15
C ALA A 131 -7.52 -21.70 6.41
N PRO A 132 -7.21 -21.10 7.57
CA PRO A 132 -7.98 -21.28 8.79
C PRO A 132 -9.46 -20.99 8.57
N ILE A 133 -10.31 -21.89 9.08
CA ILE A 133 -11.72 -21.58 9.26
C ILE A 133 -11.92 -20.79 10.55
N ILE A 134 -13.03 -20.08 10.60
CA ILE A 134 -13.54 -19.39 11.78
C ILE A 134 -14.96 -19.88 12.04
N ASN A 135 -15.20 -20.32 13.27
CA ASN A 135 -16.52 -20.59 13.79
C ASN A 135 -17.06 -19.29 14.40
N VAL A 136 -18.07 -18.70 13.76
CA VAL A 136 -18.68 -17.44 14.19
C VAL A 136 -19.62 -17.68 15.36
N THR A 137 -19.42 -16.94 16.45
CA THR A 137 -20.21 -17.03 17.68
C THR A 137 -21.16 -15.85 17.84
N SER A 138 -20.77 -14.67 17.36
CA SER A 138 -21.58 -13.47 17.49
C SER A 138 -21.40 -12.53 16.31
N ILE A 139 -22.50 -11.85 15.95
CA ILE A 139 -22.48 -10.68 15.08
C ILE A 139 -23.22 -9.57 15.81
N SER A 140 -22.57 -8.42 15.96
CA SER A 140 -23.19 -7.19 16.45
C SER A 140 -23.06 -6.11 15.40
N MET A 141 -24.04 -5.22 15.31
CA MET A 141 -24.08 -4.20 14.27
C MET A 141 -24.84 -2.96 14.73
N ARG A 142 -24.55 -1.82 14.11
CA ARG A 142 -25.34 -0.59 14.26
C ARG A 142 -26.74 -0.78 13.67
N LYS A 143 -27.68 0.05 14.11
CA LYS A 143 -28.98 0.17 13.43
C LYS A 143 -28.74 0.75 12.04
N ASN A 144 -29.26 0.10 11.00
CA ASN A 144 -29.04 0.44 9.59
C ASN A 144 -27.55 0.42 9.19
N ALA A 145 -26.83 -0.62 9.63
CA ALA A 145 -25.40 -0.75 9.40
C ALA A 145 -25.03 -0.75 7.90
N ILE A 146 -23.90 -0.12 7.59
CA ILE A 146 -23.31 -0.10 6.25
C ILE A 146 -22.29 -1.23 6.12
N TYR A 147 -22.45 -2.08 5.11
CA TYR A 147 -21.42 -3.05 4.73
C TYR A 147 -20.39 -2.38 3.81
N HIS A 148 -19.24 -2.00 4.36
CA HIS A 148 -18.13 -1.43 3.60
C HIS A 148 -17.25 -2.56 3.05
N ASP A 149 -17.13 -2.65 1.72
CA ASP A 149 -16.37 -3.67 1.02
C ASP A 149 -15.29 -3.07 0.13
N TYR A 150 -14.31 -3.91 -0.25
CA TYR A 150 -13.34 -3.64 -1.29
C TYR A 150 -13.49 -4.66 -2.42
N GLY A 151 -13.48 -4.20 -3.66
CA GLY A 151 -13.38 -5.02 -4.85
C GLY A 151 -12.05 -5.78 -4.90
N SER A 152 -12.08 -7.07 -4.57
CA SER A 152 -10.89 -7.93 -4.65
C SER A 152 -10.32 -7.93 -6.08
N GLY A 153 -9.06 -7.55 -6.21
CA GLY A 153 -8.35 -7.40 -7.49
C GLY A 153 -8.51 -6.05 -8.19
N LEU A 154 -9.36 -5.16 -7.66
CA LEU A 154 -9.62 -3.83 -8.21
C LEU A 154 -8.74 -2.77 -7.54
N THR A 155 -8.91 -1.52 -7.96
CA THR A 155 -8.05 -0.40 -7.55
C THR A 155 -8.29 0.03 -6.10
N ASP A 156 -9.52 -0.09 -5.61
CA ASP A 156 -9.92 0.32 -4.26
C ASP A 156 -9.13 -0.40 -3.15
N MET A 157 -8.84 -1.69 -3.30
CA MET A 157 -7.99 -2.43 -2.35
C MET A 157 -6.51 -2.03 -2.39
N LEU A 158 -6.06 -1.25 -3.39
CA LEU A 158 -4.69 -0.79 -3.50
C LEU A 158 -4.46 0.47 -2.67
N VAL A 159 -5.40 1.42 -2.72
CA VAL A 159 -5.22 2.78 -2.17
C VAL A 159 -4.74 2.77 -0.71
N PRO A 160 -5.38 2.08 0.25
CA PRO A 160 -4.94 2.12 1.64
C PRO A 160 -3.56 1.50 1.87
N ASP A 161 -3.22 0.42 1.15
CA ASP A 161 -1.91 -0.24 1.29
C ASP A 161 -0.81 0.57 0.60
N ASN A 162 -1.07 1.13 -0.59
CA ASN A 162 -0.13 1.93 -1.36
C ASN A 162 0.28 3.19 -0.58
N MET A 163 -0.68 3.92 0.00
CA MET A 163 -0.37 5.09 0.83
C MET A 163 0.50 4.72 2.05
N ALA A 164 0.21 3.58 2.70
CA ALA A 164 1.05 3.11 3.81
C ALA A 164 2.43 2.64 3.34
N MET A 165 2.54 2.10 2.12
CA MET A 165 3.82 1.76 1.48
C MET A 165 4.64 3.01 1.20
N GLU A 166 4.04 4.09 0.67
CA GLU A 166 4.71 5.36 0.40
C GLU A 166 5.43 5.89 1.64
N GLY A 167 4.73 5.98 2.78
CA GLY A 167 5.34 6.42 4.03
C GLY A 167 6.47 5.52 4.52
N LYS A 168 6.34 4.19 4.36
CA LYS A 168 7.39 3.24 4.76
C LYS A 168 8.62 3.32 3.87
N VAL A 169 8.44 3.43 2.55
CA VAL A 169 9.50 3.57 1.56
C VAL A 169 10.18 4.93 1.71
N PHE A 170 9.43 6.00 1.93
CA PHE A 170 9.96 7.32 2.24
C PHE A 170 10.89 7.26 3.45
N ASN A 171 10.44 6.69 4.58
CA ASN A 171 11.26 6.58 5.79
C ASN A 171 12.51 5.72 5.58
N LEU A 172 12.44 4.68 4.74
CA LEU A 172 13.59 3.82 4.41
C LEU A 172 14.63 4.58 3.58
N CYS A 173 14.20 5.30 2.56
CA CYS A 173 15.08 5.99 1.62
C CYS A 173 15.62 7.31 2.18
N LYS A 174 14.81 8.05 2.96
CA LYS A 174 15.18 9.37 3.50
C LYS A 174 16.43 9.33 4.38
N GLN A 175 16.72 8.19 5.00
CA GLN A 175 17.92 7.99 5.83
C GLN A 175 19.22 8.03 5.02
N VAL A 176 19.19 7.60 3.76
CA VAL A 176 20.36 7.55 2.87
C VAL A 176 20.35 8.66 1.82
N ALA A 177 19.18 9.25 1.55
CA ALA A 177 19.01 10.33 0.58
C ALA A 177 18.22 11.51 1.16
N PRO A 178 18.90 12.47 1.81
CA PRO A 178 18.28 13.69 2.33
C PRO A 178 17.55 14.53 1.29
N SER A 179 17.90 14.44 0.00
CA SER A 179 17.24 15.15 -1.11
C SER A 179 15.88 14.57 -1.50
N LEU A 180 15.52 13.36 -1.02
CA LEU A 180 14.21 12.76 -1.28
C LEU A 180 13.11 13.63 -0.69
N ILE A 181 12.17 14.10 -1.52
CA ILE A 181 11.07 14.96 -1.12
C ILE A 181 9.71 14.26 -1.19
N ASN A 182 9.56 13.22 -2.03
CA ASN A 182 8.28 12.54 -2.21
C ASN A 182 8.46 11.08 -2.64
N VAL A 183 7.47 10.25 -2.33
CA VAL A 183 7.35 8.87 -2.80
C VAL A 183 5.92 8.62 -3.24
N HIS A 184 5.75 8.02 -4.41
CA HIS A 184 4.45 7.60 -4.90
C HIS A 184 4.45 6.12 -5.28
N VAL A 185 3.42 5.38 -4.88
CA VAL A 185 3.17 3.99 -5.31
C VAL A 185 1.90 4.00 -6.18
N PRO A 186 2.05 4.13 -7.52
CA PRO A 186 0.91 4.29 -8.42
C PRO A 186 0.04 3.05 -8.43
N SER A 187 -1.27 3.25 -8.51
CA SER A 187 -2.24 2.14 -8.61
C SER A 187 -2.04 1.32 -9.88
N GLN A 188 -1.57 1.95 -10.97
CA GLN A 188 -1.24 1.34 -12.25
C GLN A 188 -0.07 0.36 -12.11
N GLY A 189 0.91 0.69 -11.27
CA GLY A 189 2.01 -0.18 -10.87
C GLY A 189 1.63 -1.22 -9.80
N ARG A 190 0.35 -1.31 -9.44
CA ARG A 190 -0.19 -2.14 -8.37
C ARG A 190 0.54 -1.88 -7.06
N ARG A 191 1.35 -2.84 -6.60
CA ARG A 191 2.24 -2.73 -5.43
C ARG A 191 3.70 -3.01 -5.79
N PHE A 192 4.01 -3.06 -7.09
CA PHE A 192 5.31 -3.48 -7.61
C PHE A 192 6.18 -2.30 -8.04
N ASN A 193 5.60 -1.13 -8.32
CA ASN A 193 6.35 0.04 -8.76
C ASN A 193 6.28 1.16 -7.72
N ALA A 194 7.37 1.90 -7.56
CA ALA A 194 7.39 3.15 -6.80
C ALA A 194 8.20 4.23 -7.53
N TYR A 195 7.76 5.46 -7.39
CA TYR A 195 8.43 6.66 -7.89
C TYR A 195 8.98 7.46 -6.71
N LEU A 196 10.25 7.85 -6.79
CA LEU A 196 10.95 8.64 -5.80
C LEU A 196 11.29 10.00 -6.43
N GLN A 197 10.90 11.09 -5.77
CA GLN A 197 11.15 12.45 -6.26
C GLN A 197 12.22 13.11 -5.41
N PHE A 198 13.19 13.73 -6.05
CA PHE A 198 14.36 14.34 -5.41
C PHE A 198 14.48 15.82 -5.74
N LYS A 199 15.06 16.59 -4.80
CA LYS A 199 15.39 17.99 -5.01
C LYS A 199 16.88 18.22 -4.84
N ASN A 200 17.56 18.56 -5.92
CA ASN A 200 19.02 18.76 -5.97
C ASN A 200 19.82 17.62 -5.33
N PRO A 201 19.61 16.35 -5.74
CA PRO A 201 20.33 15.21 -5.18
C PRO A 201 21.84 15.33 -5.41
N GLY A 202 22.66 14.90 -4.46
CA GLY A 202 24.10 14.78 -4.65
C GLY A 202 24.46 13.66 -5.64
N PRO A 203 25.70 13.63 -6.16
CA PRO A 203 26.14 12.56 -7.06
C PRO A 203 25.95 11.17 -6.43
N GLY A 204 25.23 10.28 -7.11
CA GLY A 204 24.97 8.90 -6.65
C GLY A 204 23.79 8.73 -5.68
N GLU A 205 23.33 9.82 -5.05
CA GLU A 205 22.31 9.77 -3.99
C GLU A 205 20.98 9.14 -4.47
N VAL A 206 20.58 9.39 -5.72
CA VAL A 206 19.39 8.77 -6.31
C VAL A 206 19.54 7.24 -6.33
N LYS A 207 20.67 6.71 -6.79
CA LYS A 207 20.90 5.25 -6.84
C LYS A 207 20.98 4.62 -5.46
N ASP A 208 21.49 5.32 -4.45
CA ASP A 208 21.47 4.86 -3.06
C ASP A 208 20.03 4.71 -2.55
N ALA A 209 19.18 5.72 -2.80
CA ALA A 209 17.77 5.67 -2.46
C ALA A 209 17.00 4.57 -3.20
N LEU A 210 17.26 4.40 -4.50
CA LEU A 210 16.67 3.32 -5.31
C LEU A 210 17.05 1.95 -4.75
N THR A 211 18.33 1.76 -4.40
CA THR A 211 18.82 0.51 -3.79
C THR A 211 18.14 0.24 -2.45
N ALA A 212 17.99 1.26 -1.60
CA ALA A 212 17.26 1.16 -0.35
C ALA A 212 15.80 0.76 -0.58
N ALA A 213 15.09 1.43 -1.50
CA ALA A 213 13.70 1.15 -1.83
C ALA A 213 13.50 -0.29 -2.33
N LEU A 214 14.43 -0.80 -3.14
CA LEU A 214 14.39 -2.16 -3.69
C LEU A 214 14.45 -3.26 -2.62
N SER A 215 14.96 -2.96 -1.42
CA SER A 215 14.89 -3.88 -0.28
C SER A 215 13.46 -4.08 0.24
N TYR A 216 12.52 -3.18 -0.08
CA TYR A 216 11.12 -3.34 0.25
C TYR A 216 10.50 -4.48 -0.56
N ARG A 217 10.11 -5.57 0.13
CA ARG A 217 9.71 -6.85 -0.47
C ARG A 217 8.64 -6.74 -1.57
N ARG A 218 7.70 -5.79 -1.47
CA ARG A 218 6.62 -5.65 -2.46
C ARG A 218 7.08 -5.00 -3.77
N LEU A 219 8.06 -4.10 -3.73
CA LEU A 219 8.55 -3.39 -4.90
C LEU A 219 9.44 -4.30 -5.76
N LYS A 220 9.35 -4.10 -7.06
CA LYS A 220 10.10 -4.78 -8.12
C LYS A 220 10.77 -3.78 -9.06
N MET A 221 10.15 -2.63 -9.29
CA MET A 221 10.75 -1.51 -10.01
C MET A 221 10.66 -0.25 -9.16
N VAL A 222 11.75 0.51 -9.12
CA VAL A 222 11.76 1.83 -8.49
C VAL A 222 12.40 2.81 -9.47
N LEU A 223 11.75 3.96 -9.64
CA LEU A 223 12.20 5.01 -10.55
C LEU A 223 12.41 6.32 -9.80
N GLY A 224 13.56 6.94 -9.99
CA GLY A 224 13.92 8.23 -9.41
C GLY A 224 13.79 9.35 -10.43
N VAL A 225 13.23 10.50 -10.02
CA VAL A 225 13.12 11.71 -10.84
C VAL A 225 13.42 12.95 -10.00
N ASP A 226 13.79 14.05 -10.63
CA ASP A 226 13.87 15.35 -9.98
C ASP A 226 12.49 16.02 -9.81
N ASP A 227 12.46 17.12 -9.07
CA ASP A 227 11.25 17.88 -8.69
C ASP A 227 10.55 18.61 -9.84
N SER A 228 11.06 18.52 -11.07
CA SER A 228 10.37 19.00 -12.28
C SER A 228 9.33 18.03 -12.85
N ILE A 229 9.29 16.78 -12.37
CA ILE A 229 8.35 15.74 -12.82
C ILE A 229 7.27 15.55 -11.77
N ASP A 230 6.00 15.71 -12.15
CA ASP A 230 4.88 15.30 -11.30
C ASP A 230 4.77 13.78 -11.24
N ILE A 231 5.18 13.20 -10.10
CA ILE A 231 5.14 11.75 -9.90
C ILE A 231 3.73 11.17 -9.78
N PHE A 232 2.69 12.00 -9.66
CA PHE A 232 1.29 11.57 -9.67
C PHE A 232 0.68 11.54 -11.08
N ASN A 233 1.44 11.98 -12.09
CA ASN A 233 1.05 11.97 -13.50
C ASN A 233 1.89 10.94 -14.27
N ASP A 234 1.29 9.80 -14.60
CA ASP A 234 1.96 8.72 -15.36
C ASP A 234 2.53 9.20 -16.70
N SER A 235 1.92 10.22 -17.33
CA SER A 235 2.43 10.77 -18.60
C SER A 235 3.77 11.48 -18.41
N GLU A 236 3.98 12.15 -17.28
CA GLU A 236 5.26 12.82 -16.97
C GLU A 236 6.35 11.81 -16.58
N ILE A 237 5.98 10.73 -15.90
CA ILE A 237 6.88 9.60 -15.64
C ILE A 237 7.36 8.97 -16.95
N MET A 238 6.43 8.72 -17.89
CA MET A 238 6.78 8.19 -19.21
C MET A 238 7.67 9.16 -20.01
N PHE A 239 7.41 10.47 -19.90
CA PHE A 239 8.28 11.49 -20.49
C PHE A 239 9.69 11.47 -19.89
N ALA A 240 9.83 11.37 -18.57
CA ALA A 240 11.13 11.29 -17.90
C ALA A 240 11.92 10.05 -18.35
N LEU A 241 11.27 8.88 -18.37
CA LEU A 241 11.85 7.64 -18.91
C LEU A 241 12.35 7.80 -20.34
N ALA A 242 11.54 8.40 -21.22
CA ALA A 242 11.87 8.52 -22.64
C ALA A 242 13.00 9.51 -22.93
N THR A 243 13.15 10.56 -22.12
CA THR A 243 14.01 11.70 -22.43
C THR A 243 15.25 11.82 -21.55
N ARG A 244 15.27 11.17 -20.38
CA ARG A 244 16.34 11.35 -19.37
C ARG A 244 17.19 10.10 -19.13
N VAL A 245 16.73 8.93 -19.57
CA VAL A 245 17.38 7.64 -19.26
C VAL A 245 18.27 7.16 -20.41
N GLN A 246 19.53 6.88 -20.11
CA GLN A 246 20.42 6.04 -20.91
C GLN A 246 20.53 4.68 -20.23
N TRP A 247 19.83 3.66 -20.75
CA TRP A 247 19.58 2.40 -20.05
C TRP A 247 20.82 1.70 -19.48
N SER A 248 21.95 1.69 -20.20
CA SER A 248 23.19 1.07 -19.71
C SER A 248 23.86 1.83 -18.56
N ARG A 249 23.62 3.14 -18.45
CA ARG A 249 24.21 4.03 -17.44
C ARG A 249 23.28 4.22 -16.24
N ASP A 250 21.98 4.39 -16.53
CA ASP A 250 21.00 4.92 -15.58
C ASP A 250 20.05 3.87 -15.02
N SER A 251 20.16 2.62 -15.47
CA SER A 251 19.46 1.49 -14.85
C SER A 251 20.43 0.51 -14.22
N PHE A 252 19.95 -0.22 -13.20
CA PHE A 252 20.68 -1.32 -12.60
C PHE A 252 19.71 -2.39 -12.09
N ILE A 253 20.15 -3.64 -12.16
CA ILE A 253 19.37 -4.80 -11.70
C ILE A 253 20.05 -5.41 -10.48
N ILE A 254 19.26 -5.70 -9.45
CA ILE A 254 19.69 -6.52 -8.32
C ILE A 254 18.92 -7.83 -8.37
N ASP A 255 19.64 -8.93 -8.54
CA ASP A 255 19.07 -10.27 -8.54
C ASP A 255 19.10 -10.92 -7.15
N GLY A 256 18.30 -11.96 -6.95
CA GLY A 256 18.29 -12.72 -5.69
C GLY A 256 17.57 -12.04 -4.53
N LEU A 257 16.78 -10.99 -4.77
CA LEU A 257 16.06 -10.28 -3.72
C LEU A 257 14.75 -10.96 -3.35
N SER A 258 14.28 -10.70 -2.12
CA SER A 258 12.96 -11.14 -1.69
C SER A 258 11.85 -10.46 -2.50
N GLY A 259 10.78 -11.21 -2.78
CA GLY A 259 9.68 -10.78 -3.63
C GLY A 259 8.30 -11.09 -3.08
N SER A 260 7.28 -10.77 -3.88
CA SER A 260 5.94 -11.28 -3.62
C SER A 260 5.75 -12.66 -4.22
N LEU A 261 5.16 -13.57 -3.44
CA LEU A 261 4.69 -14.87 -3.92
C LEU A 261 3.53 -14.75 -4.93
N LEU A 262 2.94 -13.57 -5.05
CA LEU A 262 1.86 -13.28 -5.99
C LEU A 262 2.36 -12.56 -7.26
N ASP A 263 3.67 -12.35 -7.44
CA ASP A 263 4.19 -11.81 -8.71
C ASP A 263 3.90 -12.81 -9.86
N PRO A 264 3.03 -12.45 -10.83
CA PRO A 264 2.59 -13.37 -11.88
C PRO A 264 3.67 -13.69 -12.91
N SER A 265 4.77 -12.91 -12.93
CA SER A 265 5.89 -13.13 -13.86
C SER A 265 6.98 -14.04 -13.28
N THR A 266 6.90 -14.37 -12.00
CA THR A 266 7.88 -15.23 -11.33
C THR A 266 7.54 -16.69 -11.58
N PRO A 267 8.52 -17.54 -11.96
CA PRO A 267 8.28 -18.98 -12.14
C PRO A 267 7.73 -19.64 -10.87
N ALA A 268 6.94 -20.70 -11.03
CA ALA A 268 6.41 -21.46 -9.90
C ALA A 268 7.54 -21.95 -8.98
N GLY A 269 7.41 -21.66 -7.68
CA GLY A 269 8.37 -22.10 -6.65
C GLY A 269 9.62 -21.23 -6.50
N ALA A 270 9.79 -20.18 -7.31
CA ALA A 270 10.89 -19.25 -7.11
C ALA A 270 10.76 -18.51 -5.76
N ARG A 271 11.90 -18.39 -5.06
CA ARG A 271 12.00 -17.82 -3.72
C ARG A 271 12.53 -16.39 -3.70
N THR A 272 13.15 -16.00 -4.80
CA THR A 272 13.77 -14.71 -5.03
C THR A 272 13.41 -14.23 -6.42
N LEU A 273 13.52 -12.93 -6.66
CA LEU A 273 13.31 -12.31 -7.97
C LEU A 273 14.34 -11.20 -8.21
N SER A 274 14.50 -10.84 -9.47
CA SER A 274 15.29 -9.69 -9.86
C SER A 274 14.44 -8.42 -9.80
N LYS A 275 15.06 -7.33 -9.36
CA LYS A 275 14.44 -6.02 -9.29
C LYS A 275 15.29 -4.98 -10.00
N ILE A 276 14.67 -3.91 -10.48
CA ILE A 276 15.35 -2.87 -11.27
C ILE A 276 15.17 -1.48 -10.63
N GLY A 277 16.27 -0.75 -10.53
CA GLY A 277 16.28 0.68 -10.23
C GLY A 277 16.55 1.47 -11.50
N VAL A 278 15.82 2.56 -11.71
CA VAL A 278 16.00 3.46 -12.86
C VAL A 278 16.14 4.90 -12.37
N ASP A 279 17.27 5.53 -12.69
CA ASP A 279 17.52 6.95 -12.44
C ASP A 279 17.10 7.76 -13.68
N ALA A 280 15.95 8.42 -13.61
CA ALA A 280 15.44 9.32 -14.63
C ALA A 280 15.56 10.79 -14.19
N SER A 281 16.45 11.09 -13.24
CA SER A 281 16.71 12.48 -12.82
C SER A 281 17.61 13.21 -13.82
N LEU A 282 17.49 14.53 -13.86
CA LEU A 282 18.39 15.36 -14.65
C LEU A 282 19.84 15.27 -14.13
N PRO A 283 20.84 15.30 -15.03
CA PRO A 283 22.23 15.31 -14.62
C PRO A 283 22.53 16.56 -13.78
N LEU A 284 23.38 16.39 -12.77
CA LEU A 284 23.82 17.51 -11.96
C LEU A 284 24.57 18.53 -12.80
N SER A 285 24.36 19.80 -12.46
CA SER A 285 25.23 20.85 -12.95
C SER A 285 26.63 20.66 -12.39
N THR A 286 27.64 20.83 -13.25
CA THR A 286 29.05 20.71 -12.87
C THR A 286 29.57 21.93 -12.12
N LEU A 287 28.79 23.02 -12.05
CA LEU A 287 29.17 24.28 -11.41
C LEU A 287 27.99 24.87 -10.60
N PRO A 288 28.26 25.51 -9.44
CA PRO A 288 27.22 26.21 -8.67
C PRO A 288 26.50 27.26 -9.51
N ASN A 289 25.17 27.35 -9.40
CA ASN A 289 24.31 28.31 -10.09
C ASN A 289 24.26 28.21 -11.63
N ILE A 290 24.78 27.15 -12.23
CA ILE A 290 24.56 26.84 -13.64
C ILE A 290 23.42 25.82 -13.74
N PRO A 291 22.45 25.97 -14.66
CA PRO A 291 21.42 24.98 -14.86
C PRO A 291 22.01 23.62 -15.31
N PRO A 292 21.27 22.51 -15.12
CA PRO A 292 21.63 21.23 -15.70
C PRO A 292 22.01 21.35 -17.19
N PRO A 293 22.97 20.55 -17.70
CA PRO A 293 23.44 20.61 -19.08
C PRO A 293 22.43 20.01 -20.07
N VAL A 294 21.15 20.31 -19.92
CA VAL A 294 20.06 19.90 -20.81
C VAL A 294 19.35 21.13 -21.37
N PRO A 295 18.81 21.06 -22.60
CA PRO A 295 17.93 22.11 -23.09
C PRO A 295 16.74 22.33 -22.14
N PRO A 296 16.27 23.58 -21.98
CA PRO A 296 15.09 23.85 -21.17
C PRO A 296 13.88 23.12 -21.75
N GLN A 297 13.04 22.55 -20.89
CA GLN A 297 11.79 21.95 -21.32
C GLN A 297 10.85 23.03 -21.86
N SER A 298 10.30 22.80 -23.05
CA SER A 298 9.25 23.64 -23.61
C SER A 298 8.00 23.54 -22.73
N ARG A 299 7.65 24.62 -22.04
CA ARG A 299 6.43 24.74 -21.24
C ARG A 299 5.81 26.12 -21.37
N VAL A 300 4.50 26.19 -21.23
CA VAL A 300 3.80 27.47 -21.07
C VAL A 300 4.06 27.97 -19.64
N PRO A 301 4.42 29.24 -19.43
CA PRO A 301 4.63 29.78 -18.09
C PRO A 301 3.40 29.60 -17.18
N ASP A 302 3.62 29.29 -15.91
CA ASP A 302 2.55 28.95 -14.96
C ASP A 302 1.50 30.05 -14.80
N ASP A 303 1.90 31.31 -14.86
CA ASP A 303 0.99 32.45 -14.78
C ASP A 303 0.09 32.54 -16.02
N ILE A 304 0.63 32.22 -17.20
CA ILE A 304 -0.12 32.14 -18.45
C ILE A 304 -1.07 30.94 -18.44
N MET A 305 -0.62 29.77 -17.97
CA MET A 305 -1.48 28.59 -17.80
C MET A 305 -2.62 28.87 -16.83
N LYS A 306 -2.35 29.50 -15.67
CA LYS A 306 -3.38 29.90 -14.71
C LYS A 306 -4.40 30.86 -15.31
N ARG A 307 -3.95 31.86 -16.08
CA ARG A 307 -4.84 32.79 -16.80
C ARG A 307 -5.68 32.06 -17.83
N ALA A 308 -5.09 31.14 -18.59
CA ALA A 308 -5.81 30.33 -19.58
C ALA A 308 -6.87 29.44 -18.93
N PHE A 309 -6.55 28.73 -17.84
CA PHE A 309 -7.52 27.92 -17.11
C PHE A 309 -8.65 28.76 -16.52
N LYS A 310 -8.33 29.92 -15.94
CA LYS A 310 -9.34 30.86 -15.44
C LYS A 310 -10.26 31.31 -16.58
N PHE A 311 -9.68 31.73 -17.71
CA PHE A 311 -10.43 32.13 -18.89
C PHE A 311 -11.37 31.01 -19.35
N VAL A 312 -10.87 29.78 -19.52
CA VAL A 312 -11.68 28.61 -19.95
C VAL A 312 -12.77 28.27 -18.94
N ALA A 313 -12.49 28.32 -17.64
CA ALA A 313 -13.48 28.05 -16.60
C ALA A 313 -14.59 29.11 -16.52
N GLU A 314 -14.26 30.36 -16.84
CA GLU A 314 -15.21 31.48 -16.95
C GLU A 314 -15.91 31.52 -18.32
N TYR A 315 -15.42 30.76 -19.30
CA TYR A 315 -15.96 30.73 -20.66
C TYR A 315 -17.15 29.76 -20.74
N ASP A 316 -18.36 30.31 -20.79
CA ASP A 316 -19.61 29.56 -20.92
C ASP A 316 -19.77 28.99 -22.35
N ASN A 317 -19.24 27.78 -22.57
CA ASN A 317 -19.21 27.14 -23.89
C ASN A 317 -20.42 26.21 -24.16
N PHE A 318 -21.65 26.65 -23.86
CA PHE A 318 -22.87 25.96 -24.30
C PHE A 318 -23.34 26.34 -25.72
N HIS A 319 -22.59 27.16 -26.45
CA HIS A 319 -22.92 27.59 -27.83
C HIS A 319 -21.91 27.14 -28.90
N TRP A 320 -21.23 26.01 -28.70
CA TRP A 320 -20.53 25.38 -29.83
C TRP A 320 -21.58 24.97 -30.88
N PRO A 321 -21.46 25.39 -32.16
CA PRO A 321 -22.40 24.97 -33.19
C PRO A 321 -22.33 23.45 -33.32
N LYS A 322 -23.46 22.78 -33.04
CA LYS A 322 -23.61 21.37 -33.35
C LYS A 322 -23.55 21.23 -34.87
N SER A 323 -22.49 20.60 -35.37
CA SER A 323 -22.44 20.04 -36.73
C SER A 323 -23.32 18.80 -36.81
#